data_AF-A0A5K7ZW99-F1
#
_entry.id   AF-A0A5K7ZW99-F1
#
_cell.length_a   1.000
_cell.length_b   1.000
_cell.length_c   1.000
_cell.angle_alpha   90.00
_cell.angle_beta   90.00
_cell.angle_gamma   90.00
#
_symmetry.space_group_name_H-M   'P 1'
#
loop_
_entity.id
_entity.type
_entity.pdbx_description
1 polymer ?
#
loop_
_entity_poly.entity_id
_entity_poly.type
_entity_poly.pdbx_seq_one_letter_code
_entity_poly.pdbx_strand_id
1 'polypeptide(L)'
;MTKKKQLSPKYQVWIDARKKYKLSHAHIQMARELGLNPKKFGKLANHKQEPWKAPLPVFIENIYFRNFGKRPPENARSIEQIVKDKKQRQLERKKR
;
A
#
# COMPACT_ATOMS: atom_id res chain seq x y z
N MET A 1 5.02 21.05 17.70
CA MET A 1 5.16 20.39 16.38
C MET A 1 5.34 18.89 16.58
N THR A 2 4.34 18.09 16.26
CA THR A 2 4.30 16.65 16.56
C THR A 2 5.40 15.92 15.78
N LYS A 3 6.34 15.30 16.51
CA LYS A 3 7.40 14.46 15.96
C LYS A 3 6.76 13.41 15.04
N LYS A 4 6.89 13.59 13.71
CA LYS A 4 6.59 12.53 12.74
C LYS A 4 7.41 11.32 13.19
N LYS A 5 6.75 10.28 13.71
CA LYS A 5 7.41 9.01 14.02
C LYS A 5 8.19 8.64 12.77
N GLN A 6 9.52 8.59 12.87
CA GLN A 6 10.44 8.30 11.76
C GLN A 6 10.12 6.88 11.24
N LEU A 7 9.12 6.78 10.37
CA LEU A 7 8.82 5.59 9.59
C LEU A 7 9.97 5.42 8.61
N SER A 8 10.50 4.20 8.49
CA SER A 8 11.57 3.93 7.53
C SER A 8 11.17 4.46 6.14
N PRO A 9 12.10 5.07 5.36
CA PRO A 9 11.79 5.69 4.07
C PRO A 9 10.98 4.79 3.14
N LYS A 10 11.24 3.47 3.19
CA LYS A 10 10.50 2.45 2.43
C LYS A 10 8.99 2.45 2.71
N TYR A 11 8.57 2.65 3.95
CA TYR A 11 7.17 2.69 4.34
C TYR A 11 6.52 4.04 4.04
N GLN A 12 7.29 5.12 4.14
CA GLN A 12 6.81 6.47 3.84
C GLN A 12 6.33 6.59 2.38
N VAL A 13 7.06 6.02 1.42
CA VAL A 13 6.67 6.03 -0.01
C VAL A 13 5.28 5.43 -0.23
N TRP A 14 4.93 4.36 0.50
CA TRP A 14 3.62 3.74 0.39
C TRP A 14 2.51 4.58 1.02
N ILE A 15 2.80 5.29 2.12
CA ILE A 15 1.85 6.22 2.75
C ILE A 15 1.59 7.42 1.84
N ASP A 16 2.64 7.96 1.24
CA ASP A 16 2.54 9.12 0.35
C ASP A 16 1.80 8.74 -0.94
N ALA A 17 2.10 7.58 -1.52
CA ALA A 17 1.36 7.04 -2.66
C ALA A 17 -0.12 6.84 -2.34
N ARG A 18 -0.43 6.30 -1.15
CA ARG A 18 -1.82 6.11 -0.70
C ARG A 18 -2.59 7.43 -0.72
N LYS A 19 -2.02 8.46 -0.09
CA LYS A 19 -2.63 9.79 0.00
C LYS A 19 -2.76 10.45 -1.37
N LYS A 20 -1.71 10.37 -2.20
CA LYS A 20 -1.66 10.98 -3.53
C LYS A 20 -2.70 10.41 -4.48
N TYR A 21 -2.86 9.10 -4.51
CA TYR A 21 -3.77 8.40 -5.44
C TYR A 21 -5.10 7.99 -4.80
N LYS A 22 -5.41 8.50 -3.59
CA LYS A 22 -6.65 8.21 -2.85
C LYS A 22 -6.92 6.70 -2.70
N LEU A 23 -5.87 5.93 -2.44
CA LEU A 23 -5.97 4.48 -2.25
C LEU A 23 -6.42 4.15 -0.82
N SER A 24 -7.15 3.05 -0.64
CA SER A 24 -7.48 2.51 0.68
C SER A 24 -6.29 1.72 1.23
N HIS A 25 -6.35 1.34 2.50
CA HIS A 25 -5.37 0.42 3.07
C HIS A 25 -5.38 -0.94 2.35
N ALA A 26 -6.55 -1.39 1.89
CA ALA A 26 -6.71 -2.61 1.11
C ALA A 26 -5.98 -2.53 -0.24
N HIS A 27 -6.15 -1.43 -0.99
CA HIS A 27 -5.43 -1.22 -2.25
C HIS A 27 -3.91 -1.25 -2.07
N ILE A 28 -3.40 -0.67 -0.99
CA ILE A 28 -1.98 -0.68 -0.68
C ILE A 28 -1.49 -2.08 -0.33
N GLN A 29 -2.27 -2.85 0.41
CA GLN A 29 -1.95 -4.24 0.71
C GLN A 29 -1.92 -5.08 -0.58
N MET A 30 -2.97 -4.99 -1.40
CA MET A 30 -3.04 -5.70 -2.68
C MET A 30 -1.87 -5.34 -3.59
N ALA A 31 -1.54 -4.04 -3.73
CA ALA A 31 -0.41 -3.61 -4.53
C ALA A 31 0.94 -4.15 -4.02
N ARG A 32 1.08 -4.34 -2.70
CA ARG A 32 2.29 -4.93 -2.11
C ARG A 32 2.38 -6.43 -2.35
N GLU A 33 1.26 -7.15 -2.24
CA GLU A 33 1.18 -8.58 -2.54
C GLU A 33 1.42 -8.85 -4.02
N LEU A 34 0.95 -7.96 -4.90
CA LEU A 34 1.23 -7.97 -6.34
C LEU A 34 2.67 -7.57 -6.71
N GLY A 35 3.49 -7.13 -5.76
CA GLY A 35 4.85 -6.67 -6.03
C GLY A 35 4.94 -5.36 -6.82
N LEU A 36 3.87 -4.54 -6.84
CA LEU A 36 3.86 -3.27 -7.56
C LEU A 36 4.80 -2.25 -6.89
N ASN A 37 5.33 -1.34 -7.70
CA ASN A 37 6.19 -0.27 -7.22
C ASN A 37 5.40 1.06 -7.11
N PRO A 38 5.27 1.65 -5.90
CA PRO A 38 4.51 2.89 -5.69
C PRO A 38 5.09 4.09 -6.46
N LYS A 39 6.39 4.07 -6.80
CA LYS A 39 7.01 5.11 -7.64
C LYS A 39 6.49 5.07 -9.09
N LYS A 40 6.06 3.89 -9.57
CA LYS A 40 5.52 3.70 -10.93
C LYS A 40 4.03 4.01 -11.02
N PHE A 41 3.34 4.27 -9.91
CA PHE A 41 1.90 4.56 -9.91
C PHE A 41 1.55 5.80 -10.74
N GLY A 42 2.47 6.75 -10.93
CA GLY A 42 2.23 7.92 -11.79
C GLY A 42 1.91 7.54 -13.24
N LYS A 43 2.58 6.51 -13.78
CA LYS A 43 2.31 6.00 -15.13
C LYS A 43 1.02 5.19 -15.22
N LEU A 44 0.58 4.60 -14.09
CA LEU A 44 -0.63 3.78 -14.02
C LEU A 44 -1.88 4.63 -13.73
N ALA A 45 -1.72 5.75 -13.02
CA ALA A 45 -2.82 6.63 -12.61
C ALA A 45 -3.15 7.72 -13.65
N ASN A 46 -2.86 7.50 -14.93
CA ASN A 46 -3.04 8.49 -15.99
C ASN A 46 -4.37 8.37 -16.75
N HIS A 47 -5.37 7.71 -16.15
CA HIS A 47 -6.74 7.57 -16.68
C HIS A 47 -7.41 8.89 -17.12
N LYS A 48 -6.98 10.04 -16.59
CA LYS A 48 -7.50 11.35 -17.04
C LYS A 48 -7.00 11.78 -18.42
N GLN A 49 -5.81 11.30 -18.82
CA GLN A 49 -5.21 11.58 -20.13
C GLN A 49 -5.56 10.47 -21.12
N GLU A 50 -5.57 9.21 -20.66
CA GLU A 50 -5.91 8.04 -21.44
C GLU A 50 -7.23 7.43 -20.91
N PRO A 51 -8.40 7.88 -21.39
CA PRO A 51 -9.70 7.50 -20.82
C PRO A 51 -10.05 6.01 -20.97
N TRP A 52 -9.38 5.30 -21.90
CA TRP A 52 -9.50 3.85 -22.04
C TRP A 52 -8.81 3.07 -20.91
N LYS A 53 -8.02 3.73 -20.06
CA LYS A 53 -7.39 3.10 -18.89
C LYS A 53 -8.30 3.16 -17.68
N ALA A 54 -8.39 2.03 -16.97
CA ALA A 54 -9.07 1.98 -15.70
C ALA A 54 -8.39 2.89 -14.65
N PRO A 55 -9.16 3.51 -13.73
CA PRO A 55 -8.60 4.18 -12.56
C PRO A 55 -7.68 3.24 -11.77
N LEU A 56 -6.63 3.80 -11.16
CA LEU A 56 -5.63 3.01 -10.42
C LEU A 56 -6.22 2.06 -9.35
N PRO A 57 -7.24 2.46 -8.54
CA PRO A 57 -7.86 1.55 -7.58
C PRO A 57 -8.44 0.30 -8.24
N VAL A 58 -9.26 0.52 -9.28
CA VAL A 58 -9.93 -0.54 -10.05
C VAL A 58 -8.91 -1.44 -10.75
N PHE A 59 -7.84 -0.83 -11.28
CA PHE A 59 -6.74 -1.58 -11.90
C PHE A 59 -6.06 -2.54 -10.91
N ILE A 60 -5.81 -2.09 -9.67
CA ILE A 60 -5.20 -2.93 -8.63
C ILE A 60 -6.16 -4.07 -8.24
N GLU A 61 -7.44 -3.78 -8.05
CA GLU A 61 -8.47 -4.80 -7.74
C GLU A 61 -8.57 -5.86 -8.84
N ASN A 62 -8.61 -5.44 -10.10
CA ASN A 62 -8.73 -6.36 -11.24
C ASN A 62 -7.53 -7.31 -11.35
N ILE A 63 -6.30 -6.79 -11.20
CA ILE A 63 -5.11 -7.65 -11.25
C ILE A 63 -5.07 -8.56 -10.02
N TYR A 64 -5.43 -8.05 -8.85
CA TYR A 64 -5.47 -8.86 -7.63
C TYR A 64 -6.44 -10.03 -7.78
N PHE A 65 -7.64 -9.76 -8.28
CA PHE A 65 -8.65 -10.78 -8.54
C PHE A 65 -8.18 -11.80 -9.58
N ARG A 66 -7.56 -11.36 -10.68
CA ARG A 66 -7.03 -12.28 -11.71
C ARG A 66 -5.92 -13.20 -11.19
N ASN A 67 -5.04 -12.70 -10.34
CA ASN A 67 -3.89 -13.47 -9.86
C ASN A 67 -4.25 -14.40 -8.69
N PHE A 68 -5.16 -13.97 -7.81
CA PHE A 68 -5.46 -14.69 -6.56
C PHE A 68 -6.87 -15.27 -6.48
N GLY A 69 -7.79 -14.88 -7.38
CA GLY A 69 -9.20 -15.29 -7.36
C GLY A 69 -9.97 -14.79 -6.13
N LYS A 70 -9.42 -13.80 -5.41
CA LYS A 70 -9.94 -13.32 -4.13
C LYS A 70 -10.44 -11.90 -4.24
N ARG A 71 -11.49 -11.60 -3.48
CA ARG A 71 -11.97 -10.23 -3.25
C ARG A 71 -10.95 -9.46 -2.40
N PRO A 72 -11.03 -8.11 -2.38
CA PRO A 72 -10.16 -7.29 -1.56
C PRO A 72 -10.18 -7.76 -0.10
N PRO A 73 -9.04 -7.78 0.60
CA PRO A 73 -9.00 -8.18 1.99
C PRO A 73 -9.83 -7.22 2.84
N GLU A 74 -10.87 -7.75 3.50
CA GLU A 74 -11.74 -6.98 4.41
C GLU A 74 -10.92 -6.43 5.59
N ASN A 75 -9.97 -7.22 6.07
CA ASN A 75 -9.04 -6.87 7.16
C ASN A 75 -7.70 -6.34 6.63
N ALA A 76 -7.72 -5.20 5.94
CA ALA A 76 -6.51 -4.59 5.41
C ALA A 76 -5.62 -3.99 6.52
N ARG A 77 -4.39 -4.49 6.67
CA ARG A 77 -3.45 -3.94 7.67
C ARG A 77 -2.83 -2.63 7.19
N SER A 78 -2.91 -1.60 8.01
CA SER A 78 -2.20 -0.34 7.73
C SER A 78 -0.68 -0.53 7.80
N ILE A 79 0.05 0.24 6.99
CA ILE A 79 1.52 0.32 7.04
C ILE A 79 1.99 0.64 8.46
N GLU A 80 1.28 1.52 9.16
CA GLU A 80 1.61 1.94 10.52
C GLU A 80 1.49 0.78 11.51
N GLN A 81 0.44 -0.04 11.37
CA GLN A 81 0.26 -1.26 12.17
C GLN A 81 1.40 -2.25 11.93
N ILE A 82 1.77 -2.47 10.66
CA ILE A 82 2.87 -3.37 10.30
C ILE A 82 4.21 -2.92 10.90
N VAL A 83 4.48 -1.61 10.91
CA VAL A 83 5.70 -1.06 11.52
C VAL A 83 5.66 -1.21 13.04
N LYS A 84 4.50 -0.98 13.67
CA LYS A 84 4.32 -1.16 15.11
C LYS A 84 4.57 -2.62 15.51
N ASP A 85 3.96 -3.58 14.81
CA ASP A 85 4.12 -5.01 15.06
C ASP A 85 5.58 -5.45 14.91
N LYS A 86 6.27 -4.95 13.87
CA LYS A 86 7.68 -5.26 13.65
C LYS A 86 8.56 -4.73 14.77
N LYS A 87 8.29 -3.51 15.26
CA LYS A 87 9.02 -2.93 16.39
C LYS A 87 8.76 -3.72 17.67
N GLN A 88 7.52 -4.13 17.92
CA GLN A 88 7.15 -4.94 19.09
C GLN A 88 7.92 -6.28 19.09
N ARG A 89 7.87 -7.02 17.98
CA ARG A 89 8.60 -8.29 17.84
C ARG A 89 10.11 -8.14 18.03
N GLN A 90 10.69 -7.04 17.56
CA GLN A 90 12.11 -6.76 17.78
C GLN A 90 12.44 -6.49 19.25
N LEU A 91 11.57 -5.76 19.96
CA LEU A 91 11.73 -5.50 21.39
C LEU A 91 11.60 -6.80 22.20
N GLU A 92 10.62 -7.65 21.86
CA GLU A 92 10.43 -8.95 22.51
C GLU A 92 11.64 -9.87 22.30
N ARG A 93 12.17 -9.94 21.08
CA ARG A 93 13.40 -10.70 20.79
C ARG A 93 14.64 -10.19 21.50
N LYS A 94 14.71 -8.91 21.83
CA LYS A 94 15.82 -8.32 22.59
C LYS A 94 15.70 -8.54 24.10
N LYS A 95 14.49 -8.82 24.59
CA LYS A 95 14.22 -9.12 26.00
C LYS A 95 14.40 -10.61 26.33
N ARG A 96 14.42 -11.47 25.31
CA ARG A 96 14.70 -12.90 25.41
C ARG A 96 16.20 -13.14 25.24
#